data_AF-A0A9D8AEG0-F1
#
_entry.id   AF-A0A9D8AEG0-F1
#
_cell.length_a   1.000
_cell.length_b   1.000
_cell.length_c   1.000
_cell.angle_alpha   90.00
_cell.angle_beta   90.00
_cell.angle_gamma   90.00
#
_symmetry.space_group_name_H-M   'P 1'
#
loop_
_entity.id
_entity.type
_entity.pdbx_description
1 polymer ?
#
loop_
_entity_poly.entity_id
_entity_poly.type
_entity_poly.pdbx_seq_one_letter_code
_entity_poly.pdbx_strand_id
1 'polypeptide(L)'
;MKAFEPKDIFAPASDLPIVTGFLDMDFYKFTMGQFIFMDPKLRDVEVTFGLTIRTKDVRLAKIIDINELKEHLDSARKLSMKPAELAFLRGIPMTTRRTMFFEEYITFLSGLNLPDYNLEYEGDDIYLSFSGP
;
A
#
# COMPACT_ATOMS: atom_id res chain seq x y z
N MET A 1 -25.46 -0.33 29.76
CA MET A 1 -25.03 0.10 28.41
C MET A 1 -23.77 -0.69 28.10
N LYS A 2 -23.73 -1.54 27.06
CA LYS A 2 -22.50 -2.27 26.71
C LYS A 2 -21.42 -1.25 26.36
N ALA A 3 -20.22 -1.40 26.92
CA ALA A 3 -19.07 -0.64 26.48
C ALA A 3 -18.79 -0.99 25.01
N PHE A 4 -18.56 0.04 24.20
CA PHE A 4 -18.19 -0.12 22.79
C PHE A 4 -16.78 -0.70 22.71
N GLU A 5 -16.62 -1.86 22.06
CA GLU A 5 -15.31 -2.47 21.86
C GLU A 5 -14.83 -2.14 20.43
N PRO A 6 -13.58 -1.66 20.23
CA PRO A 6 -13.06 -1.27 18.92
C PRO A 6 -13.16 -2.35 17.84
N LYS A 7 -13.22 -3.63 18.23
CA LYS A 7 -13.44 -4.76 17.33
C LYS A 7 -14.78 -4.69 16.59
N ASP A 8 -15.78 -4.01 17.16
CA ASP A 8 -17.12 -3.87 16.59
C ASP A 8 -17.18 -2.81 15.48
N ILE A 9 -16.09 -2.06 15.25
CA ILE A 9 -15.96 -1.04 14.19
C ILE A 9 -15.67 -1.68 12.84
N PHE A 10 -14.88 -2.76 12.86
CA PHE A 10 -14.51 -3.44 11.65
C PHE A 10 -15.70 -4.27 11.19
N ALA A 11 -16.11 -4.08 9.93
CA ALA A 11 -17.01 -5.03 9.30
C ALA A 11 -16.39 -6.43 9.48
N PRO A 12 -17.19 -7.49 9.71
CA PRO A 12 -16.65 -8.84 9.73
C PRO A 12 -15.84 -9.01 8.45
N ALA A 13 -14.55 -9.33 8.59
CA ALA A 13 -13.70 -9.51 7.45
C ALA A 13 -14.33 -10.59 6.58
N SER A 14 -14.73 -10.23 5.36
CA SER A 14 -15.03 -11.22 4.36
C SER A 14 -13.75 -12.00 4.09
N ASP A 15 -13.84 -13.30 3.78
CA ASP A 15 -12.68 -14.13 3.34
C ASP A 15 -12.04 -13.63 2.01
N LEU A 16 -12.44 -12.46 1.52
CA LEU A 16 -11.91 -11.80 0.33
C LEU A 16 -10.80 -10.82 0.72
N PRO A 17 -9.78 -10.64 -0.13
CA PRO A 17 -8.74 -9.62 0.09
C PRO A 17 -9.34 -8.22 0.25
N ILE A 18 -8.90 -7.48 1.28
CA ILE A 18 -9.30 -6.09 1.52
C ILE A 18 -8.83 -5.19 0.37
N VAL A 19 -7.55 -5.27 0.03
CA VAL A 19 -6.96 -4.53 -1.11
C VAL A 19 -7.04 -5.41 -2.35
N THR A 20 -7.68 -4.91 -3.41
CA THR A 20 -8.01 -5.72 -4.60
C THR A 20 -7.39 -5.22 -5.92
N GLY A 21 -6.72 -4.07 -5.87
CA GLY A 21 -6.08 -3.45 -7.04
C GLY A 21 -5.08 -2.37 -6.64
N PHE A 22 -4.23 -1.98 -7.59
CA PHE A 22 -3.22 -0.93 -7.37
C PHE A 22 -3.84 0.46 -7.36
N LEU A 23 -4.98 0.67 -8.02
CA LEU A 23 -5.66 1.96 -7.97
C LEU A 23 -6.40 2.21 -6.64
N ASP A 24 -6.46 1.23 -5.74
CA ASP A 24 -6.97 1.36 -4.37
C ASP A 24 -5.91 2.02 -3.44
N MET A 25 -5.37 3.15 -3.89
CA MET A 25 -4.42 3.97 -3.15
C MET A 25 -4.57 5.44 -3.54
N ASP A 26 -4.02 6.32 -2.71
CA ASP A 26 -4.07 7.75 -2.98
C ASP A 26 -3.33 8.12 -4.26
N PHE A 27 -3.98 8.91 -5.12
CA PHE A 27 -3.46 9.30 -6.43
C PHE A 27 -2.07 9.95 -6.39
N TYR A 28 -1.77 10.71 -5.33
CA TYR A 28 -0.49 11.40 -5.21
C TYR A 28 0.70 10.42 -5.16
N LYS A 29 0.50 9.16 -4.75
CA LYS A 29 1.54 8.13 -4.76
C LYS A 29 2.08 7.88 -6.16
N PHE A 30 1.22 7.90 -7.18
CA PHE A 30 1.67 7.77 -8.57
C PHE A 30 2.47 8.99 -9.02
N THR A 31 2.03 10.20 -8.64
CA THR A 31 2.73 11.44 -9.02
C THR A 31 4.10 11.55 -8.35
N MET A 32 4.22 11.18 -7.06
CA MET A 32 5.50 11.11 -6.37
C MET A 32 6.38 10.00 -6.92
N GLY A 33 5.81 8.83 -7.20
CA GLY A 33 6.55 7.70 -7.75
C GLY A 33 7.17 8.03 -9.09
N GLN A 34 6.47 8.75 -9.98
CA GLN A 34 7.06 9.23 -11.22
C GLN A 34 8.19 10.23 -10.97
N PHE A 35 8.00 11.17 -10.03
CA PHE A 35 9.04 12.13 -9.68
C PHE A 35 10.33 11.43 -9.21
N ILE A 36 10.20 10.43 -8.33
CA ILE A 36 11.33 9.62 -7.83
C ILE A 36 11.95 8.80 -8.96
N PHE A 37 11.13 8.09 -9.74
CA PHE A 37 11.59 7.22 -10.83
C PHE A 37 12.37 7.97 -11.91
N MET A 38 11.98 9.21 -12.20
CA MET A 38 12.59 10.03 -13.24
C MET A 38 13.89 10.72 -12.80
N ASP A 39 14.17 10.79 -11.50
CA ASP A 39 15.44 11.32 -10.98
C ASP A 39 16.42 10.17 -10.69
N PRO A 40 17.50 10.01 -11.49
CA PRO A 40 18.47 8.94 -11.27
C PRO A 40 19.15 8.96 -9.90
N LYS A 41 19.15 10.10 -9.20
CA LYS A 41 19.73 10.20 -7.85
C LYS A 41 18.80 9.69 -6.76
N LEU A 42 17.50 9.61 -7.04
CA LEU A 42 16.48 9.20 -6.07
C LEU A 42 16.01 7.77 -6.29
N ARG A 43 16.06 7.29 -7.54
CA ARG A 43 15.49 6.01 -7.96
C ARG A 43 16.01 4.78 -7.22
N ASP A 44 17.27 4.80 -6.79
CA ASP A 44 17.93 3.67 -6.12
C ASP A 44 18.20 3.97 -4.63
N VAL A 45 17.52 4.98 -4.06
CA VAL A 45 17.70 5.38 -2.67
C VAL A 45 16.87 4.46 -1.77
N GLU A 46 17.55 3.67 -0.95
CA GLU A 46 16.91 2.84 0.06
C GLU A 46 16.20 3.67 1.14
N VAL A 47 14.93 3.36 1.37
CA VAL A 47 14.10 3.95 2.42
C VAL A 47 13.34 2.87 3.19
N THR A 48 12.98 3.18 4.44
CA THR A 48 12.13 2.31 5.26
C THR A 48 10.88 3.07 5.69
N PHE A 49 9.71 2.51 5.39
CA PHE A 49 8.43 2.95 5.93
C PHE A 49 8.07 2.10 7.15
N GLY A 50 7.60 2.73 8.21
CA GLY A 50 7.09 2.07 9.41
C GLY A 50 5.67 2.50 9.73
N LEU A 51 4.83 1.55 10.13
CA LEU A 51 3.50 1.81 10.67
C LEU A 51 3.60 2.08 12.17
N THR A 52 2.96 3.14 12.64
CA THR A 52 2.86 3.45 14.07
C THR A 52 1.47 3.93 14.41
N ILE A 53 0.80 3.24 15.33
CA ILE A 53 -0.46 3.69 15.91
C ILE A 53 -0.16 4.67 17.04
N ARG A 54 -0.53 5.94 16.85
CA ARG A 54 -0.19 7.01 17.79
C ARG A 54 -1.13 7.09 19.00
N THR A 55 -2.27 6.40 18.93
CA THR A 55 -3.25 6.34 20.02
C THR A 55 -2.85 5.28 21.04
N LYS A 56 -2.46 5.70 22.24
CA LYS A 56 -1.88 4.83 23.28
C LYS A 56 -2.80 3.72 23.79
N ASP A 57 -4.11 3.93 23.72
CA ASP A 57 -5.10 2.98 24.23
C ASP A 57 -5.52 1.94 23.18
N VAL A 58 -5.05 2.07 21.93
CA VAL A 58 -5.33 1.13 20.84
C VAL A 58 -4.19 0.13 20.74
N ARG A 59 -4.46 -1.13 21.07
CA ARG A 59 -3.51 -2.24 20.98
C ARG A 59 -3.92 -3.15 19.82
N LEU A 60 -3.24 -3.04 18.68
CA LEU A 60 -3.64 -3.72 17.45
C LEU A 60 -3.66 -5.25 17.60
N ALA A 61 -2.72 -5.83 18.34
CA ALA A 61 -2.66 -7.28 18.51
C ALA A 61 -3.86 -7.86 19.30
N LYS A 62 -4.65 -7.00 19.98
CA LYS A 62 -5.90 -7.38 20.66
C LYS A 62 -7.14 -7.22 19.78
N ILE A 63 -7.01 -6.57 18.63
CA ILE A 63 -8.13 -6.16 17.77
C ILE A 63 -8.11 -6.95 16.46
N ILE A 64 -6.92 -7.19 15.91
CA ILE A 64 -6.72 -7.82 14.60
C ILE A 64 -6.06 -9.18 14.80
N ASP A 65 -6.57 -10.22 14.15
CA ASP A 65 -5.87 -11.51 14.09
C ASP A 65 -4.59 -11.37 13.26
N ILE A 66 -3.48 -11.76 13.85
CA ILE A 66 -2.14 -11.68 13.25
C ILE A 66 -2.04 -12.51 11.97
N ASN A 67 -2.64 -13.69 11.93
CA ASN A 67 -2.59 -14.56 10.76
C ASN A 67 -3.41 -13.96 9.62
N GLU A 68 -4.59 -13.42 9.94
CA GLU A 68 -5.44 -12.71 8.97
C GLU A 68 -4.72 -11.48 8.39
N LEU A 69 -4.03 -10.71 9.24
CA LEU A 69 -3.19 -9.60 8.79
C LEU A 69 -2.11 -10.06 7.80
N LYS A 70 -1.41 -11.16 8.11
CA LYS A 70 -0.39 -11.74 7.21
C LYS A 70 -0.99 -12.21 5.89
N GLU A 71 -2.13 -12.89 5.93
CA GLU A 71 -2.84 -13.32 4.72
C GLU A 71 -3.20 -12.14 3.81
N HIS A 72 -3.68 -11.04 4.39
CA HIS A 72 -3.98 -9.83 3.63
C HIS A 72 -2.72 -9.14 3.08
N LEU A 73 -1.64 -9.05 3.86
CA LEU A 73 -0.36 -8.50 3.39
C LEU A 73 0.22 -9.33 2.25
N ASP A 74 0.19 -10.67 2.37
CA ASP A 74 0.67 -11.59 1.36
C ASP A 74 -0.20 -11.55 0.09
N SER A 75 -1.51 -11.33 0.25
CA SER A 75 -2.44 -11.14 -0.87
C SER A 75 -2.14 -9.84 -1.62
N ALA A 76 -1.92 -8.73 -0.90
CA ALA A 76 -1.55 -7.45 -1.48
C ALA A 76 -0.24 -7.54 -2.28
N ARG A 77 0.76 -8.27 -1.77
CA ARG A 77 2.03 -8.48 -2.46
C ARG A 77 1.94 -9.25 -3.78
N LYS A 78 0.90 -10.06 -3.96
CA LYS A 78 0.64 -10.80 -5.21
C LYS A 78 -0.09 -9.97 -6.25
N LEU A 79 -0.51 -8.75 -5.91
CA LEU A 79 -1.12 -7.85 -6.87
C LEU A 79 -0.09 -7.50 -7.95
N SER A 80 -0.60 -7.37 -9.17
CA SER A 80 0.09 -6.75 -10.30
C SER A 80 -0.87 -5.73 -10.92
N MET A 81 -0.32 -4.68 -11.51
CA MET A 81 -1.16 -3.70 -12.19
C MET A 81 -1.88 -4.33 -13.39
N LYS A 82 -3.21 -4.26 -13.39
CA LYS A 82 -4.03 -4.81 -14.46
C LYS A 82 -3.93 -3.92 -15.71
N PRO A 83 -4.11 -4.47 -16.92
CA PRO A 83 -4.11 -3.68 -18.16
C PRO A 83 -5.09 -2.49 -18.14
N ALA A 84 -6.25 -2.64 -17.50
CA ALA A 84 -7.23 -1.57 -17.35
C ALA A 84 -6.73 -0.43 -16.44
N GLU A 85 -6.01 -0.75 -15.36
CA GLU A 85 -5.43 0.23 -14.43
C GLU A 85 -4.30 1.02 -15.12
N LEU A 86 -3.45 0.33 -15.87
CA LEU A 86 -2.41 0.94 -16.70
C LEU A 86 -3.00 1.87 -17.77
N ALA A 87 -4.06 1.42 -18.46
CA ALA A 87 -4.74 2.21 -19.48
C ALA A 87 -5.40 3.46 -18.87
N PHE A 88 -5.98 3.33 -17.68
CA PHE A 88 -6.52 4.46 -16.93
C PHE A 88 -5.45 5.51 -16.64
N LEU A 89 -4.32 5.12 -16.03
CA LEU A 89 -3.22 6.05 -15.72
C LEU A 89 -2.66 6.71 -17.00
N ARG A 90 -2.45 5.93 -18.06
CA ARG A 90 -2.00 6.44 -19.36
C ARG A 90 -2.93 7.52 -19.93
N GLY A 91 -4.23 7.38 -19.70
CA GLY A 91 -5.26 8.28 -20.22
C GLY A 91 -5.40 9.61 -19.47
N ILE A 92 -4.75 9.79 -18.31
CA ILE A 92 -4.93 11.00 -17.49
C ILE A 92 -4.23 12.19 -18.16
N PRO A 93 -4.95 13.27 -18.53
CA PRO A 93 -4.34 14.42 -19.17
C PRO A 93 -3.62 15.32 -18.15
N MET A 94 -2.43 15.81 -18.49
CA MET A 94 -1.77 16.93 -17.80
C MET A 94 -2.10 18.26 -18.49
N THR A 95 -2.07 18.23 -19.82
CA THR A 95 -2.42 19.36 -20.70
C THR A 95 -3.17 18.80 -21.90
N THR A 96 -3.65 19.66 -22.80
CA THR A 96 -4.32 19.23 -24.04
C THR A 96 -3.44 18.39 -24.97
N ARG A 97 -2.12 18.41 -24.80
CA ARG A 97 -1.14 17.69 -25.65
C ARG A 97 -0.22 16.73 -24.90
N ARG A 98 -0.39 16.58 -23.58
CA ARG A 98 0.48 15.73 -22.75
C ARG A 98 -0.32 14.97 -21.71
N THR A 99 0.01 13.70 -21.55
CA THR A 99 -0.45 12.85 -20.45
C THR A 99 0.28 13.20 -19.16
N MET A 100 -0.33 12.84 -18.04
CA MET A 100 0.23 13.05 -16.70
C MET A 100 1.42 12.13 -16.42
N PHE A 101 1.34 10.90 -16.91
CA PHE A 101 2.39 9.92 -16.72
C PHE A 101 3.15 9.65 -18.02
N PHE A 102 4.48 9.55 -17.91
CA PHE A 102 5.39 9.18 -18.99
C PHE A 102 5.31 7.68 -19.25
N GLU A 103 5.47 7.27 -20.52
CA GLU A 103 5.34 5.86 -20.89
C GLU A 103 6.39 4.98 -20.21
N GLU A 104 7.60 5.47 -19.99
CA GLU A 104 8.65 4.75 -19.28
C GLU A 104 8.25 4.41 -17.83
N TYR A 105 7.55 5.33 -17.18
CA TYR A 105 7.03 5.11 -15.83
C TYR A 105 5.82 4.15 -15.85
N ILE A 106 4.93 4.24 -16.85
CA ILE A 106 3.85 3.28 -17.03
C ILE A 106 4.39 1.86 -17.28
N THR A 107 5.44 1.72 -18.09
CA THR A 107 6.14 0.44 -18.30
C THR A 107 6.74 -0.08 -17.00
N PHE A 108 7.38 0.78 -16.20
CA PHE A 108 7.87 0.39 -14.87
C PHE A 108 6.73 -0.12 -13.97
N LEU A 109 5.62 0.61 -13.87
CA LEU A 109 4.47 0.19 -13.07
C LEU A 109 3.89 -1.16 -13.52
N SER A 110 3.95 -1.48 -14.81
CA SER A 110 3.45 -2.77 -15.32
C SER A 110 4.21 -3.99 -14.81
N GLY A 111 5.47 -3.81 -14.38
CA GLY A 111 6.31 -4.85 -13.79
C GLY A 111 6.55 -4.67 -12.29
N LEU A 112 5.89 -3.69 -11.66
CA LEU A 112 6.06 -3.38 -10.24
C LEU A 112 5.53 -4.53 -9.38
N ASN A 113 6.34 -4.96 -8.42
CA ASN A 113 5.93 -5.88 -7.35
C ASN A 113 6.16 -5.19 -6.00
N LEU A 114 5.24 -5.39 -5.05
CA LEU A 114 5.40 -4.84 -3.71
C LEU A 114 6.52 -5.57 -2.95
N PRO A 115 7.31 -4.85 -2.13
CA PRO A 115 8.44 -5.43 -1.42
C PRO A 115 7.99 -6.43 -0.35
N ASP A 116 8.94 -7.18 0.19
CA ASP A 116 8.75 -7.88 1.46
C ASP A 116 8.43 -6.90 2.59
N TYR A 117 7.80 -7.41 3.65
CA TYR A 117 7.54 -6.67 4.86
C TYR A 117 8.21 -7.36 6.06
N ASN A 118 8.55 -6.55 7.06
CA ASN A 118 8.94 -7.05 8.38
C ASN A 118 7.81 -6.76 9.36
N LEU A 119 7.38 -7.80 10.08
CA LEU A 119 6.25 -7.76 11.01
C LEU A 119 6.71 -8.32 12.36
N GLU A 120 6.90 -7.42 13.32
CA GLU A 120 7.36 -7.70 14.67
C GLU A 120 6.28 -7.41 15.70
N TYR A 121 6.42 -8.01 16.87
CA TYR A 121 5.48 -7.90 17.98
C TYR A 121 6.22 -7.66 19.28
N GLU A 122 5.73 -6.71 20.06
CA GLU A 122 6.20 -6.46 21.42
C GLU A 122 4.99 -6.34 22.35
N GLY A 123 4.73 -7.39 23.12
CA GLY A 123 3.52 -7.47 23.93
C GLY A 123 2.25 -7.44 23.07
N ASP A 124 1.46 -6.37 23.20
CA ASP A 124 0.21 -6.17 22.45
C ASP A 124 0.36 -5.18 21.26
N ASP A 125 1.58 -4.72 21.00
CA ASP A 125 1.89 -3.78 19.92
C ASP A 125 2.43 -4.52 18.68
N ILE A 126 2.06 -3.99 17.50
CA ILE A 126 2.49 -4.50 16.20
C ILE A 126 3.39 -3.45 15.56
N TYR A 127 4.56 -3.89 15.09
CA TYR A 127 5.47 -3.08 14.28
C TYR A 127 5.54 -3.67 12.89
N LEU A 128 5.08 -2.90 11.91
CA LEU A 128 5.11 -3.27 10.49
C LEU A 128 6.03 -2.30 9.75
N SER A 129 6.97 -2.83 8.99
CA SER A 129 7.90 -2.03 8.20
C SER A 129 8.15 -2.62 6.82
N PHE A 130 8.48 -1.74 5.88
CA PHE A 130 8.77 -2.04 4.49
C PHE A 130 10.04 -1.31 4.10
N SER A 131 11.02 -2.03 3.53
CA SER A 131 12.27 -1.43 3.08
C SER A 131 12.50 -1.74 1.61
N GLY A 132 13.12 -0.81 0.91
CA GLY A 132 13.48 -0.94 -0.49
C GLY A 132 13.82 0.41 -1.11
N PRO A 133 14.18 0.40 -2.40
CA PRO A 133 14.39 1.61 -3.19
C PRO A 133 13.09 2.40 -3.44
#